data_AF-A0A0J5S3N4-F1
#
_entry.id   AF-A0A0J5S3N4-F1
#
_cell.length_a   1.000
_cell.length_b   1.000
_cell.length_c   1.000
_cell.angle_alpha   90.00
_cell.angle_beta   90.00
_cell.angle_gamma   90.00
#
_symmetry.space_group_name_H-M   'P 1'
#
loop_
_entity.id
_entity.type
_entity.pdbx_description
1 polymer ?
#
loop_
_entity_poly.entity_id
_entity_poly.type
_entity_poly.pdbx_seq_one_letter_code
_entity_poly.pdbx_strand_id
1 'polypeptide(L)'
;MKVSDDEILDLIWDETLSKIARSTFIRYIGNYLGTYDLVTIRENSEERISYFAALTLSDIKDGSMLSESQLRVRVKQLIQNGELVRVCQHGFMFHHEALKEVVVKAVKYWQIVGLPYGYESDSVVKCCKCVPAENFNLFQLSQNCYQILRAEHPKYKEELCNQ
;
A
#
# COMPACT_ATOMS: atom_id res chain seq x y z
N MET A 1 14.53 -26.46 -1.03
CA MET A 1 14.87 -25.18 -1.70
C MET A 1 14.94 -24.11 -0.61
N LYS A 2 16.00 -23.30 -0.55
CA LYS A 2 16.14 -22.26 0.48
C LYS A 2 15.72 -20.93 -0.15
N VAL A 3 14.59 -20.39 0.29
CA VAL A 3 14.13 -19.05 -0.13
C VAL A 3 15.12 -18.01 0.41
N SER A 4 15.60 -17.14 -0.47
CA SER A 4 16.53 -16.05 -0.19
C SER A 4 15.85 -14.87 0.51
N ASP A 5 16.63 -13.92 1.03
CA ASP A 5 16.04 -12.66 1.56
C ASP A 5 15.41 -11.83 0.44
N ASP A 6 16.07 -11.76 -0.72
CA ASP A 6 15.60 -10.96 -1.85
C ASP A 6 14.26 -11.46 -2.40
N GLU A 7 14.07 -12.79 -2.49
CA GLU A 7 12.77 -13.38 -2.87
C GLU A 7 11.66 -13.03 -1.88
N ILE A 8 11.98 -12.94 -0.59
CA ILE A 8 11.00 -12.57 0.44
C ILE A 8 10.71 -11.07 0.41
N LEU A 9 11.72 -10.24 0.15
CA LEU A 9 11.55 -8.80 0.00
C LEU A 9 10.76 -8.46 -1.27
N ASP A 10 10.98 -9.17 -2.38
CA ASP A 10 10.20 -9.00 -3.60
C ASP A 10 8.73 -9.41 -3.38
N LEU A 11 8.48 -10.52 -2.69
CA LEU A 11 7.13 -10.90 -2.27
C LEU A 11 6.46 -9.83 -1.38
N ILE A 12 7.18 -9.34 -0.36
CA ILE A 12 6.66 -8.28 0.53
C ILE A 12 6.39 -7.01 -0.27
N TRP A 13 7.22 -6.70 -1.27
CA TRP A 13 7.01 -5.55 -2.15
C TRP A 13 5.75 -5.72 -2.99
N ASP A 14 5.56 -6.86 -3.63
CA ASP A 14 4.35 -7.15 -4.41
C ASP A 14 3.08 -7.05 -3.57
N GLU A 15 3.08 -7.62 -2.36
CA GLU A 15 1.95 -7.50 -1.44
C GLU A 15 1.74 -6.07 -0.94
N THR A 16 2.81 -5.29 -0.77
CA THR A 16 2.73 -3.88 -0.40
C THR A 16 2.05 -3.06 -1.50
N LEU A 17 2.48 -3.23 -2.76
CA LEU A 17 1.86 -2.55 -3.91
C LEU A 17 0.40 -2.93 -4.07
N SER A 18 0.09 -4.23 -3.96
CA SER A 18 -1.29 -4.75 -4.01
C SER A 18 -2.15 -4.17 -2.89
N LYS A 19 -1.60 -4.03 -1.68
CA LYS A 19 -2.32 -3.43 -0.55
C LYS A 19 -2.55 -1.94 -0.76
N ILE A 20 -1.53 -1.18 -1.16
CA ILE A 20 -1.66 0.25 -1.44
C ILE A 20 -2.73 0.49 -2.51
N ALA A 21 -2.74 -0.29 -3.59
CA ALA A 21 -3.77 -0.19 -4.63
C ALA A 21 -5.18 -0.35 -4.05
N ARG A 22 -5.38 -1.27 -3.09
CA ARG A 22 -6.68 -1.57 -2.47
C ARG A 22 -7.07 -0.66 -1.30
N SER A 23 -6.09 -0.07 -0.62
CA SER A 23 -6.30 0.70 0.61
C SER A 23 -6.35 2.21 0.40
N THR A 24 -6.00 2.69 -0.80
CA THR A 24 -6.00 4.12 -1.16
C THR A 24 -7.31 4.61 -1.76
N PHE A 25 -8.35 3.77 -1.79
CA PHE A 25 -9.73 4.22 -1.96
C PHE A 25 -10.53 3.95 -0.69
N ILE A 26 -11.51 4.80 -0.44
CA ILE A 26 -12.36 4.78 0.75
C ILE A 26 -13.61 3.98 0.43
N ARG A 27 -14.00 3.07 1.31
CA ARG A 27 -15.34 2.47 1.33
C ARG A 27 -16.12 3.10 2.47
N TYR A 28 -17.18 3.83 2.14
CA TYR A 28 -18.05 4.45 3.11
C TYR A 28 -19.33 3.61 3.31
N ILE A 29 -20.01 3.83 4.44
CA ILE A 29 -21.28 3.18 4.78
C ILE A 29 -22.28 3.34 3.62
N GLY A 30 -23.02 2.28 3.31
CA GLY A 30 -24.00 2.27 2.23
C GLY A 30 -23.42 1.93 0.85
N ASN A 31 -22.23 1.34 0.77
CA ASN A 31 -21.57 0.93 -0.47
C ASN A 31 -21.18 2.11 -1.38
N TYR A 32 -20.62 3.15 -0.77
CA TYR A 32 -20.11 4.34 -1.47
C TYR A 32 -18.57 4.32 -1.50
N LEU A 33 -18.00 4.92 -2.55
CA LEU A 33 -16.57 5.00 -2.79
C LEU A 33 -16.08 6.43 -2.91
N GLY A 34 -14.93 6.72 -2.30
CA GLY A 34 -14.17 7.94 -2.51
C GLY A 34 -12.69 7.65 -2.53
N THR A 35 -11.87 8.69 -2.52
CA THR A 35 -10.42 8.58 -2.33
C THR A 35 -9.90 9.76 -1.52
N TYR A 36 -8.60 9.74 -1.23
CA TYR A 36 -7.94 10.71 -0.37
C TYR A 36 -7.51 11.95 -1.15
N ASP A 37 -7.37 13.08 -0.45
CA ASP A 37 -6.81 14.30 -1.01
C ASP A 37 -5.28 14.21 -1.08
N LEU A 38 -4.68 14.69 -2.17
CA LEU A 38 -3.22 14.65 -2.36
C LEU A 38 -2.48 15.57 -1.39
N VAL A 39 -3.05 16.69 -0.96
CA VAL A 39 -2.47 17.58 0.05
C VAL A 39 -2.32 16.79 1.35
N THR A 40 -3.40 16.14 1.79
CA THR A 40 -3.38 15.28 2.97
C THR A 40 -2.27 14.23 2.83
N ILE A 41 -2.19 13.51 1.71
CA ILE A 41 -1.16 12.47 1.49
C ILE A 41 0.27 13.03 1.44
N ARG A 42 0.49 14.21 0.85
CA ARG A 42 1.83 14.81 0.72
C ARG A 42 2.36 15.37 2.04
N GLU A 43 1.46 15.90 2.86
CA GLU A 43 1.73 16.46 4.19
C GLU A 43 1.74 15.38 5.29
N ASN A 44 1.29 14.17 4.98
CA ASN A 44 1.11 13.11 5.98
C ASN A 44 2.42 12.64 6.62
N SER A 45 2.27 12.30 7.90
CA SER A 45 3.22 11.57 8.73
C SER A 45 3.32 10.09 8.34
N GLU A 46 4.39 9.43 8.79
CA GLU A 46 4.60 7.98 8.71
C GLU A 46 3.36 7.16 9.11
N GLU A 47 2.58 7.67 10.06
CA GLU A 47 1.35 7.04 10.55
C GLU A 47 0.33 6.78 9.42
N ARG A 48 0.09 7.75 8.52
CA ARG A 48 -0.87 7.52 7.44
C ARG A 48 -0.36 6.53 6.42
N ILE A 49 0.92 6.61 6.07
CA ILE A 49 1.51 5.65 5.12
C ILE A 49 1.40 4.23 5.68
N SER A 50 1.59 4.06 6.99
CA SER A 50 1.40 2.78 7.65
C SER A 50 -0.03 2.23 7.48
N TYR A 51 -1.05 3.08 7.48
CA TYR A 51 -2.43 2.64 7.24
C TYR A 51 -2.62 1.99 5.85
N PHE A 52 -1.91 2.48 4.84
CA PHE A 52 -2.03 1.98 3.47
C PHE A 52 -1.11 0.79 3.17
N ALA A 53 0.05 0.73 3.83
CA ALA A 53 1.13 -0.17 3.43
C ALA A 53 1.48 -1.24 4.48
N ALA A 54 1.02 -1.13 5.73
CA ALA A 54 1.37 -2.10 6.76
C ALA A 54 0.86 -3.50 6.43
N LEU A 55 1.78 -4.45 6.37
CA LEU A 55 1.52 -5.87 6.19
C LEU A 55 1.67 -6.62 7.51
N THR A 56 1.03 -7.77 7.57
CA THR A 56 1.16 -8.77 8.62
C THR A 56 1.72 -10.06 8.02
N LEU A 57 2.12 -11.01 8.86
CA LEU A 57 2.60 -12.30 8.35
C LEU A 57 1.53 -13.04 7.54
N SER A 58 0.25 -12.83 7.87
CA SER A 58 -0.86 -13.46 7.15
C SER A 58 -0.98 -12.95 5.71
N ASP A 59 -0.63 -11.68 5.45
CA ASP A 59 -0.71 -11.11 4.10
C ASP A 59 0.30 -11.77 3.14
N ILE A 60 1.44 -12.26 3.65
CA ILE A 60 2.53 -12.82 2.82
C ILE A 60 2.70 -14.35 2.98
N LYS A 61 1.90 -14.99 3.85
CA LYS A 61 2.08 -16.40 4.22
C LYS A 61 1.98 -17.32 3.02
N ASP A 62 0.93 -17.16 2.23
CA ASP A 62 0.58 -18.08 1.15
C ASP A 62 1.56 -17.98 -0.04
N GLY A 63 2.21 -16.83 -0.23
CA GLY A 63 3.24 -16.62 -1.25
C GLY A 63 4.67 -17.00 -0.81
N SER A 64 4.92 -17.13 0.50
CA SER A 64 6.29 -17.25 1.04
C SER A 64 6.98 -18.58 0.81
N MET A 65 6.23 -19.65 0.53
CA MET A 65 6.73 -21.04 0.51
C MET A 65 7.42 -21.49 1.82
N LEU A 66 7.24 -20.75 2.91
CA LEU A 66 7.82 -21.00 4.21
C LEU A 66 6.73 -21.39 5.22
N SER A 67 7.11 -22.17 6.23
CA SER A 67 6.26 -22.31 7.41
C SER A 67 6.15 -20.97 8.14
N GLU A 68 5.05 -20.77 8.88
CA GLU A 68 4.81 -19.52 9.62
C GLU A 68 5.93 -19.19 10.62
N SER A 69 6.51 -20.21 11.26
CA SER A 69 7.64 -20.05 12.17
C SER A 69 8.91 -19.57 11.43
N GLN A 70 9.21 -20.14 10.27
CA GLN A 70 10.34 -19.70 9.44
C GLN A 70 10.13 -18.27 8.95
N LEU A 71 8.94 -17.95 8.46
CA LEU A 71 8.59 -16.63 7.97
C LEU A 71 8.72 -15.56 9.07
N ARG A 72 8.22 -15.86 10.28
CA ARG A 72 8.36 -15.00 11.45
C ARG A 72 9.82 -14.70 11.78
N VAL A 73 10.67 -15.72 11.79
CA VAL A 73 12.11 -15.54 12.04
C VAL A 73 12.73 -14.66 10.96
N ARG A 74 12.36 -14.88 9.69
CA ARG A 74 12.91 -14.13 8.57
C ARG A 74 12.50 -12.66 8.58
N VAL A 75 11.21 -12.37 8.73
CA VAL A 75 10.72 -10.98 8.83
C VAL A 75 11.36 -10.27 10.02
N LYS A 76 11.55 -10.96 11.16
CA LYS A 76 12.27 -10.39 12.30
C LYS A 76 13.72 -10.01 11.94
N GLN A 77 14.43 -10.85 11.19
CA GLN A 77 15.78 -10.55 10.72
C GLN A 77 15.80 -9.36 9.75
N LEU A 78 14.87 -9.30 8.79
CA LEU A 78 14.74 -8.16 7.86
C LEU A 78 14.50 -6.84 8.60
N ILE A 79 13.68 -6.85 9.66
CA ILE A 79 13.49 -5.68 10.52
C ILE A 79 14.78 -5.32 11.26
N GLN A 80 15.49 -6.29 11.83
CA GLN A 80 16.74 -6.07 12.55
C GLN A 80 17.86 -5.52 11.65
N ASN A 81 17.88 -5.93 10.38
CA ASN A 81 18.82 -5.46 9.38
C ASN A 81 18.45 -4.09 8.79
N GLY A 82 17.31 -3.52 9.20
CA GLY A 82 16.86 -2.22 8.71
C GLY A 82 16.23 -2.25 7.32
N GLU A 83 15.89 -3.41 6.77
CA GLU A 83 15.18 -3.52 5.49
C GLU A 83 13.69 -3.16 5.63
N LEU A 84 13.11 -3.49 6.79
CA LEU A 84 11.71 -3.24 7.12
C LEU A 84 11.59 -2.50 8.45
N VAL A 85 10.50 -1.76 8.62
CA VAL A 85 10.15 -1.06 9.86
C VAL A 85 8.98 -1.76 10.53
N ARG A 86 9.08 -1.92 11.86
CA ARG A 86 7.99 -2.39 12.71
C ARG A 86 7.02 -1.24 12.98
N VAL A 87 5.76 -1.37 12.57
CA VAL A 87 4.72 -0.34 12.77
C VAL A 87 3.79 -0.63 13.94
N CYS A 88 3.57 -1.91 14.28
CA CYS A 88 2.80 -2.33 15.45
C CYS A 88 3.18 -3.75 15.87
N GLN A 89 2.51 -4.33 16.87
CA GLN A 89 2.82 -5.67 17.40
C GLN A 89 2.83 -6.77 16.33
N HIS A 90 2.00 -6.65 15.28
CA HIS A 90 1.89 -7.63 14.20
C HIS A 90 2.14 -7.05 12.80
N GLY A 91 2.31 -5.73 12.69
CA GLY A 91 2.54 -5.03 11.43
C GLY A 91 4.00 -4.73 11.14
N PHE A 92 4.36 -4.72 9.87
CA PHE A 92 5.62 -4.23 9.33
C PHE A 92 5.40 -3.61 7.94
N MET A 93 6.34 -2.78 7.48
CA MET A 93 6.33 -2.20 6.13
C MET A 93 7.74 -1.81 5.71
N PHE A 94 7.94 -1.45 4.45
CA PHE A 94 9.14 -0.73 4.03
C PHE A 94 9.19 0.68 4.64
N HIS A 95 10.36 1.30 4.59
CA HIS A 95 10.53 2.69 5.05
C HIS A 95 9.56 3.63 4.31
N HIS A 96 9.08 4.63 5.05
CA HIS A 96 8.09 5.59 4.57
C HIS A 96 8.53 6.28 3.26
N GLU A 97 9.82 6.57 3.12
CA GLU A 97 10.43 7.23 1.96
C GLU A 97 10.22 6.44 0.67
N ALA A 98 10.33 5.11 0.74
CA ALA A 98 10.11 4.23 -0.41
C ALA A 98 8.62 4.12 -0.80
N LEU A 99 7.72 4.43 0.13
CA LEU A 99 6.28 4.23 -0.03
C LEU A 99 5.53 5.50 -0.41
N LYS A 100 6.06 6.67 -0.07
CA LYS A 100 5.37 7.97 -0.25
C LYS A 100 4.91 8.18 -1.68
N GLU A 101 5.80 8.00 -2.65
CA GLU A 101 5.46 8.20 -4.05
C GLU A 101 4.46 7.16 -4.57
N VAL A 102 4.60 5.91 -4.14
CA VAL A 102 3.69 4.81 -4.50
C VAL A 102 2.25 5.11 -4.03
N VAL A 103 2.09 5.56 -2.78
CA VAL A 103 0.80 5.95 -2.22
C VAL A 103 0.21 7.13 -2.99
N VAL A 104 1.01 8.17 -3.28
CA VAL A 104 0.58 9.34 -4.06
C VAL A 104 0.08 8.91 -5.45
N LYS A 105 0.78 8.00 -6.12
CA LYS A 105 0.37 7.49 -7.44
C LYS A 105 -0.93 6.70 -7.38
N ALA A 106 -1.09 5.83 -6.38
CA ALA A 106 -2.31 5.07 -6.20
C ALA A 106 -3.53 5.98 -5.95
N VAL A 107 -3.37 7.02 -5.12
CA VAL A 107 -4.43 8.02 -4.88
C VAL A 107 -4.76 8.79 -6.16
N LYS A 108 -3.75 9.25 -6.92
CA LYS A 108 -3.95 9.90 -8.22
C LYS A 108 -4.71 8.99 -9.19
N TYR A 109 -4.37 7.71 -9.25
CA TYR A 109 -5.06 6.74 -10.09
C TYR A 109 -6.56 6.71 -9.78
N TRP A 110 -6.94 6.64 -8.51
CA TRP A 110 -8.34 6.64 -8.10
C TRP A 110 -9.08 7.94 -8.44
N GLN A 111 -8.41 9.08 -8.30
CA GLN A 111 -8.96 10.38 -8.73
C GLN A 111 -9.19 10.43 -10.26
N ILE A 112 -8.26 9.89 -11.06
CA ILE A 112 -8.38 9.80 -12.53
C ILE A 112 -9.53 8.88 -12.94
N VAL A 113 -9.72 7.78 -12.22
CA VAL A 113 -10.85 6.85 -12.40
C VAL A 113 -12.20 7.49 -12.04
N GLY A 114 -12.19 8.68 -11.44
CA GLY A 114 -13.38 9.47 -11.13
C GLY A 114 -13.91 9.28 -9.71
N LEU A 115 -13.13 8.68 -8.81
CA LEU A 115 -13.50 8.69 -7.39
C LEU A 115 -13.33 10.10 -6.82
N PRO A 116 -14.37 10.67 -6.20
CA PRO A 116 -14.27 11.98 -5.59
C PRO A 116 -13.40 11.94 -4.33
N TYR A 117 -12.91 13.10 -3.91
CA TYR A 117 -12.04 13.27 -2.75
C TYR A 117 -12.39 14.56 -1.99
N GLY A 118 -11.92 14.67 -0.76
CA GLY A 118 -12.19 15.82 0.13
C GLY A 118 -13.53 15.68 0.88
N TYR A 119 -14.02 16.80 1.42
CA TYR A 119 -15.24 16.86 2.25
C TYR A 119 -16.36 17.61 1.54
N GLU A 120 -17.63 17.39 1.93
CA GLU A 120 -18.79 18.06 1.32
C GLU A 120 -18.77 19.60 1.46
N SER A 121 -18.09 20.14 2.49
CA SER A 121 -17.89 21.58 2.64
C SER A 121 -16.53 21.92 3.25
N ASP A 122 -15.85 22.94 2.72
CA ASP A 122 -14.51 23.36 3.14
C ASP A 122 -14.47 24.01 4.55
N SER A 123 -15.63 24.30 5.15
CA SER A 123 -15.76 24.97 6.46
C SER A 123 -16.29 24.08 7.59
N VAL A 124 -16.85 22.90 7.26
CA VAL A 124 -17.35 21.91 8.23
C VAL A 124 -16.93 20.54 7.73
N VAL A 125 -16.19 19.79 8.55
CA VAL A 125 -15.74 18.42 8.24
C VAL A 125 -16.95 17.46 8.22
N LYS A 126 -17.76 17.56 7.17
CA LYS A 126 -18.84 16.63 6.87
C LYS A 126 -18.36 15.70 5.77
N CYS A 127 -18.35 14.41 6.09
CA CYS A 127 -18.18 13.20 5.27
C CYS A 127 -17.23 13.28 4.05
N CYS A 128 -16.40 12.25 3.87
CA CYS A 128 -15.64 12.10 2.63
C CYS A 128 -16.60 12.13 1.43
N LYS A 129 -16.30 12.92 0.39
CA LYS A 129 -17.06 12.86 -0.86
C LYS A 129 -16.98 11.44 -1.41
N CYS A 130 -18.13 10.86 -1.74
CA CYS A 130 -18.20 9.51 -2.27
C CYS A 130 -19.28 9.38 -3.37
N VAL A 131 -19.19 8.33 -4.18
CA VAL A 131 -20.17 7.92 -5.21
C VAL A 131 -20.59 6.46 -5.02
N PRO A 132 -21.76 6.02 -5.50
CA PRO A 132 -22.15 4.61 -5.40
C PRO A 132 -21.14 3.67 -6.08
N ALA A 133 -20.80 2.56 -5.41
CA ALA A 133 -19.80 1.60 -5.91
C ALA A 133 -20.25 0.80 -7.14
N GLU A 134 -21.56 0.77 -7.43
CA GLU A 134 -22.18 -0.09 -8.45
C GLU A 134 -21.61 0.12 -9.85
N ASN A 135 -21.10 1.32 -10.14
CA ASN A 135 -20.51 1.66 -11.43
C ASN A 135 -19.03 1.28 -11.56
N PHE A 136 -18.41 0.72 -10.51
CA PHE A 136 -16.98 0.45 -10.46
C PHE A 136 -16.68 -1.04 -10.34
N ASN A 137 -15.95 -1.59 -11.30
CA ASN A 137 -15.33 -2.90 -11.15
C ASN A 137 -14.06 -2.77 -10.30
N LEU A 138 -14.21 -2.75 -8.98
CA LEU A 138 -13.09 -2.50 -8.06
C LEU A 138 -12.00 -3.56 -8.11
N PHE A 139 -12.34 -4.81 -8.44
CA PHE A 139 -11.34 -5.84 -8.63
C PHE A 139 -10.43 -5.48 -9.81
N GLN A 140 -11.01 -5.24 -10.99
CA GLN A 140 -10.26 -4.87 -12.18
C GLN A 140 -9.49 -3.57 -11.97
N LEU A 141 -10.12 -2.55 -11.37
CA LEU A 141 -9.49 -1.26 -11.15
C LEU A 141 -8.33 -1.35 -10.14
N SER A 142 -8.45 -2.17 -9.10
CA SER A 142 -7.33 -2.39 -8.16
C SER A 142 -6.19 -3.16 -8.81
N GLN A 143 -6.49 -4.14 -9.67
CA GLN A 143 -5.49 -4.88 -10.44
C GLN A 143 -4.75 -3.97 -11.42
N ASN A 144 -5.46 -3.10 -12.15
CA ASN A 144 -4.85 -2.11 -13.04
C ASN A 144 -3.95 -1.14 -12.26
N CYS A 145 -4.41 -0.65 -11.10
CA CYS A 145 -3.61 0.20 -10.23
C CYS A 145 -2.32 -0.52 -9.80
N TYR A 146 -2.43 -1.75 -9.30
CA TYR A 146 -1.28 -2.57 -8.94
C TYR A 146 -0.30 -2.75 -10.11
N GLN A 147 -0.78 -3.06 -11.32
CA GLN A 147 0.06 -3.23 -12.51
C GLN A 147 0.85 -1.96 -12.86
N ILE A 148 0.21 -0.79 -12.78
CA ILE A 148 0.87 0.50 -12.99
C ILE A 148 1.94 0.72 -11.92
N LEU A 149 1.61 0.51 -10.64
CA LEU A 149 2.56 0.65 -9.54
C LEU A 149 3.75 -0.30 -9.69
N ARG A 150 3.51 -1.57 -10.09
CA ARG A 150 4.56 -2.57 -10.29
C ARG A 150 5.47 -2.25 -11.46
N ALA A 151 4.91 -1.73 -12.55
CA ALA A 151 5.67 -1.31 -13.72
C ALA A 151 6.56 -0.10 -13.42
N GLU A 152 6.05 0.87 -12.67
CA GLU A 152 6.79 2.09 -12.33
C GLU A 152 7.72 1.92 -11.12
N HIS A 153 7.46 0.94 -10.26
CA HIS A 153 8.28 0.60 -9.10
C HIS A 153 8.60 -0.91 -9.08
N PRO A 154 9.49 -1.38 -9.99
CA PRO A 154 9.81 -2.78 -10.16
C PRO A 154 10.68 -3.37 -9.03
N LYS A 155 11.21 -2.55 -8.13
CA LYS A 155 11.88 -2.99 -6.90
C LYS A 155 11.63 -1.95 -5.80
N TYR A 156 11.66 -2.37 -4.54
CA TYR A 156 11.52 -1.44 -3.40
C TYR A 156 12.76 -0.55 -3.20
N LYS A 157 13.93 -0.96 -3.72
CA LYS A 157 15.16 -0.18 -3.83
C LYS A 157 15.56 -0.15 -5.30
N GLU A 158 15.75 1.06 -5.84
CA GLU A 158 16.51 1.20 -7.07
C GLU A 158 17.95 0.75 -6.78
N GLU A 159 18.48 -0.17 -7.58
CA GLU A 159 19.93 -0.28 -7.67
C GLU A 159 20.39 1.07 -8.23
N LEU A 160 21.11 1.85 -7.42
CA LEU A 160 21.88 2.99 -7.90
C LEU A 160 22.88 2.44 -8.93
N CYS A 161 22.44 2.26 -10.18
CA CYS A 161 23.32 2.24 -11.31
C CYS A 161 23.90 3.64 -11.41
N ASN A 162 25.02 3.84 -10.73
CA ASN A 162 25.94 4.94 -11.02
C ASN A 162 26.21 4.94 -12.52
N GLN A 163 25.67 5.92 -13.24
CA GLN A 163 26.17 6.40 -14.53
C GLN A 163 26.10 7.92 -14.54
#